data_AF-A0A8S1WHE6-F1
#
_entry.id   AF-A0A8S1WHE6-F1
#
_cell.length_a   1.000
_cell.length_b   1.000
_cell.length_c   1.000
_cell.angle_alpha   90.00
_cell.angle_beta   90.00
_cell.angle_gamma   90.00
#
_symmetry.space_group_name_H-M   'P 1'
#
loop_
_entity.id
_entity.type
_entity.pdbx_description
1 polymer ?
#
loop_
_entity_poly.entity_id
_entity_poly.type
_entity_poly.pdbx_seq_one_letter_code
_entity_poly.pdbx_strand_id
1 'polypeptide(L)'
;MQQEYNCIDQDTLRRDQQLNGLLAKIRDDVMKGYVVEIKTRAQTYHQLEYNSKQSSRDSSRCNSFIKNPRLNQDQIDKVRDLDEVIISSQRDDNQQIIRLSNSLNQSPPKVKSEIVKPIVLDLHLQSEQTFQSFPSKQDILNHLNNINNQLDDIEINQDTGNFMEFIKILTKIQQELEETIQNNNISNNQQISNAIQMIRTLCLLTKFYKQVADFPHAIKSLKQIKKMFDISDPYLKGKIQIELGKLYFLNQSFNIAQQIFYDALLHYERLQWKSEIAYILLWMAKLNAWTKNLESAKKMVYGAISILKEYLPDDDEQIAEAYIVLGECNYIAKNSEQALEFLMKAISIKFKKYNTYKHISFLEVYNLVGLTYGLVPDIQQSLSYFIQALQCFKYNCVQRAQILNNIAVIYQSMGNIENAQKCQSKAKEIYAKFLPTYHCQMERLLLNQTCLSPQ
;
A
#
# COMPACT_ATOMS: atom_id res chain seq x y z
N MET A 1 40.04 0.67 -39.48
CA MET A 1 40.86 0.62 -38.25
C MET A 1 40.31 1.72 -37.35
N GLN A 2 39.54 1.34 -36.30
CA GLN A 2 40.00 1.39 -34.89
C GLN A 2 40.26 2.84 -34.46
N GLN A 3 39.65 3.45 -33.45
CA GLN A 3 38.83 3.06 -32.29
C GLN A 3 38.15 4.37 -31.84
N GLU A 4 36.86 4.37 -31.55
CA GLU A 4 36.31 5.27 -30.52
C GLU A 4 35.38 4.44 -29.65
N TYR A 5 36.00 3.61 -28.81
CA TYR A 5 35.33 3.07 -27.64
C TYR A 5 35.10 4.23 -26.68
N ASN A 6 33.82 4.48 -26.38
CA ASN A 6 33.37 5.38 -25.32
C ASN A 6 34.22 5.17 -24.05
N CYS A 7 34.99 6.18 -23.64
CA CYS A 7 35.55 6.24 -22.30
C CYS A 7 34.38 6.25 -21.32
N ILE A 8 34.14 5.12 -20.66
CA ILE A 8 33.23 5.04 -19.52
C ILE A 8 33.78 5.99 -18.47
N ASP A 9 33.02 7.02 -18.13
CA ASP A 9 33.36 8.02 -17.12
C ASP A 9 33.73 7.32 -15.79
N GLN A 10 34.88 7.67 -15.22
CA GLN A 10 35.40 7.06 -13.99
C GLN A 10 34.43 7.23 -12.82
N ASP A 11 33.67 8.33 -12.80
CA ASP A 11 32.65 8.55 -11.79
C ASP A 11 31.45 7.63 -11.98
N THR A 12 31.08 7.32 -13.21
CA THR A 12 30.05 6.31 -13.53
C THR A 12 30.51 4.91 -13.11
N LEU A 13 31.75 4.54 -13.41
CA LEU A 13 32.34 3.26 -12.98
C LEU A 13 32.40 3.14 -11.45
N ARG A 14 32.73 4.24 -10.76
CA ARG A 14 32.78 4.29 -9.29
C ARG A 14 31.39 4.18 -8.66
N ARG A 15 30.36 4.81 -9.24
CA ARG A 15 28.96 4.68 -8.81
C ARG A 15 28.47 3.25 -9.01
N ASP A 16 28.74 2.64 -10.16
CA ASP A 16 28.36 1.25 -10.42
C ASP A 16 29.09 0.28 -9.49
N GLN A 17 30.35 0.53 -9.12
CA GLN A 17 31.06 -0.27 -8.11
C GLN A 17 30.45 -0.11 -6.70
N GLN A 18 30.06 1.11 -6.32
CA GLN A 18 29.37 1.37 -5.05
C GLN A 18 28.01 0.68 -4.99
N LEU A 19 27.24 0.74 -6.09
CA LEU A 19 25.96 0.07 -6.25
C LEU A 19 26.11 -1.45 -6.15
N ASN A 20 27.07 -2.04 -6.87
CA ASN A 20 27.33 -3.47 -6.81
C ASN A 20 27.78 -3.92 -5.41
N GLY A 21 28.60 -3.13 -4.72
CA GLY A 21 29.00 -3.39 -3.34
C GLY A 21 27.83 -3.30 -2.35
N LEU A 22 26.92 -2.35 -2.57
CA LEU A 22 25.69 -2.21 -1.79
C LEU A 22 24.74 -3.41 -2.02
N LEU A 23 24.50 -3.78 -3.29
CA LEU A 23 23.66 -4.92 -3.65
C LEU A 23 24.22 -6.23 -3.08
N ALA A 24 25.54 -6.44 -3.13
CA ALA A 24 26.18 -7.59 -2.50
C ALA A 24 25.93 -7.66 -0.98
N LYS A 25 26.06 -6.53 -0.27
CA LYS A 25 25.73 -6.47 1.17
C LYS A 25 24.25 -6.74 1.44
N ILE A 26 23.36 -6.23 0.58
CA ILE A 26 21.92 -6.50 0.70
C ILE A 26 21.64 -7.98 0.52
N ARG A 27 22.27 -8.65 -0.47
CA ARG A 27 22.16 -10.10 -0.65
C ARG A 27 22.62 -10.84 0.60
N ASP A 28 23.76 -10.48 1.18
CA ASP A 28 24.25 -11.08 2.41
C ASP A 28 23.28 -10.90 3.59
N ASP A 29 22.72 -9.70 3.76
CA ASP A 29 21.75 -9.41 4.83
C ASP A 29 20.44 -10.21 4.63
N VAL A 30 19.99 -10.37 3.37
CA VAL A 30 18.82 -11.19 3.01
C VAL A 30 19.08 -12.67 3.24
N MET A 31 20.28 -13.16 2.90
CA MET A 31 20.68 -14.56 3.08
C MET A 31 20.94 -14.90 4.55
N LYS A 32 21.46 -13.96 5.35
CA LYS A 32 21.62 -14.12 6.81
C LYS A 32 20.28 -14.15 7.56
N GLY A 33 19.24 -13.53 7.00
CA GLY A 33 17.86 -13.62 7.51
C GLY A 33 17.24 -15.02 7.44
N TYR A 34 17.89 -16.01 6.80
CA TYR A 34 17.42 -17.40 6.71
C TYR A 34 17.74 -18.28 7.94
N VAL A 35 18.22 -17.70 9.04
CA VAL A 35 18.31 -18.45 10.31
C VAL A 35 16.90 -18.55 10.91
N VAL A 36 16.17 -19.59 10.50
CA VAL A 36 15.02 -20.07 11.24
C VAL A 36 15.54 -20.69 12.54
N GLU A 37 15.78 -19.89 13.57
CA GLU A 37 15.79 -20.43 14.93
C GLU A 37 14.34 -20.70 15.32
N ILE A 38 13.89 -21.94 15.10
CA ILE A 38 12.77 -22.49 15.86
C ILE A 38 13.27 -22.66 17.29
N LYS A 39 13.05 -21.65 18.14
CA LYS A 39 13.06 -21.83 19.60
C LYS A 39 11.67 -21.59 20.14
N THR A 40 10.93 -22.68 20.25
CA THR A 40 9.71 -22.76 21.04
C THR A 40 10.01 -22.58 22.53
N ARG A 41 9.11 -21.83 23.20
CA ARG A 41 8.82 -21.72 24.65
C ARG A 41 9.72 -20.85 25.55
N ALA A 42 9.02 -19.86 26.11
CA ALA A 42 8.88 -19.54 27.53
C ALA A 42 10.02 -18.83 28.27
N GLN A 43 9.64 -17.68 28.85
CA GLN A 43 10.18 -17.00 30.04
C GLN A 43 11.66 -16.56 30.00
N THR A 44 11.90 -15.24 30.15
CA THR A 44 12.39 -14.68 31.42
C THR A 44 12.41 -13.16 31.39
N TYR A 45 11.81 -12.59 32.44
CA TYR A 45 12.05 -11.24 32.94
C TYR A 45 13.51 -11.07 33.40
N HIS A 46 13.90 -9.79 33.51
CA HIS A 46 15.02 -9.22 34.28
C HIS A 46 16.41 -9.02 33.64
N GLN A 47 16.94 -7.83 33.95
CA GLN A 47 18.33 -7.32 33.87
C GLN A 47 18.74 -6.86 32.45
N LEU A 48 19.09 -5.59 32.21
CA LEU A 48 19.99 -4.75 33.01
C LEU A 48 19.60 -3.26 32.95
N GLU A 49 19.28 -2.69 34.12
CA GLU A 49 19.66 -1.32 34.46
C GLU A 49 21.18 -1.27 34.74
N TYR A 50 21.72 -0.04 34.72
CA TYR A 50 23.06 0.39 35.18
C TYR A 50 24.25 0.23 34.22
N ASN A 51 24.50 1.30 33.45
CA ASN A 51 25.66 2.22 33.59
C ASN A 51 25.73 3.08 32.31
N SER A 52 25.95 4.40 32.30
CA SER A 52 26.23 5.37 33.36
C SER A 52 26.11 6.77 32.73
N LYS A 53 25.70 7.72 33.58
CA LYS A 53 25.59 9.16 33.33
C LYS A 53 26.94 9.82 33.01
N GLN A 54 26.82 11.06 32.51
CA GLN A 54 27.82 12.13 32.27
C GLN A 54 28.52 11.97 30.92
N SER A 55 28.43 12.90 29.96
CA SER A 55 28.44 14.37 29.96
C SER A 55 27.68 14.85 28.70
N SER A 56 27.12 16.04 28.53
CA SER A 56 27.20 17.34 29.17
C SER A 56 25.98 18.14 28.68
N ARG A 57 25.62 19.14 29.47
CA ARG A 57 24.63 20.17 29.22
C ARG A 57 24.75 20.74 27.80
N ASP A 58 23.64 20.73 27.07
CA ASP A 58 23.13 21.88 26.34
C ASP A 58 21.62 21.69 26.12
N SER A 59 20.87 22.17 27.10
CA SER A 59 19.46 22.47 26.96
C SER A 59 19.30 23.73 26.10
N SER A 60 18.24 23.72 25.29
CA SER A 60 17.63 24.87 24.61
C SER A 60 18.18 25.24 23.22
N ARG A 61 17.54 24.67 22.20
CA ARG A 61 16.93 25.37 21.04
C ARG A 61 16.67 24.38 19.90
N CYS A 62 15.72 23.45 20.09
CA CYS A 62 15.04 22.84 18.95
C CYS A 62 13.99 23.85 18.47
N ASN A 63 14.43 24.78 17.62
CA ASN A 63 13.54 25.65 16.88
C ASN A 63 12.70 24.80 15.93
N SER A 64 11.44 24.66 16.30
CA SER A 64 10.29 24.41 15.45
C SER A 64 10.43 25.06 14.07
N PHE A 65 10.66 24.24 13.04
CA PHE A 65 10.44 24.61 11.65
C PHE A 65 9.77 23.45 10.89
N ILE A 66 8.68 22.92 11.45
CA ILE A 66 7.62 22.30 10.65
C ILE A 66 6.59 23.40 10.41
N LYS A 67 6.78 24.17 9.33
CA LYS A 67 5.69 25.01 8.81
C LYS A 67 4.68 24.07 8.17
N ASN A 68 3.63 23.74 8.92
CA ASN A 68 2.44 23.08 8.41
C ASN A 68 1.94 23.84 7.18
N PRO A 69 1.70 23.20 6.02
CA PRO A 69 1.06 23.87 4.91
C PRO A 69 -0.32 24.35 5.38
N ARG A 70 -0.57 25.67 5.27
CA ARG A 70 -1.87 26.27 5.56
C ARG A 70 -2.91 25.64 4.62
N LEU A 71 -3.90 25.00 5.23
CA LEU A 71 -5.00 24.32 4.57
C LEU A 71 -6.00 25.36 4.05
N ASN A 72 -6.20 25.45 2.74
CA ASN A 72 -7.29 26.22 2.16
C ASN A 72 -8.60 25.50 2.47
N GLN A 73 -9.45 26.13 3.28
CA GLN A 73 -10.72 25.60 3.79
C GLN A 73 -11.87 25.63 2.75
N ASP A 74 -11.64 26.13 1.53
CA ASP A 74 -12.73 26.53 0.63
C ASP A 74 -13.03 25.56 -0.52
N GLN A 75 -12.62 24.28 -0.45
CA GLN A 75 -12.94 23.29 -1.51
C GLN A 75 -13.44 21.94 -0.97
N ILE A 76 -14.20 22.00 0.13
CA ILE A 76 -14.98 20.88 0.65
C ILE A 76 -16.38 20.99 0.05
N ASP A 77 -16.56 20.57 -1.19
CA ASP A 77 -17.90 20.36 -1.72
C ASP A 77 -17.91 19.21 -2.74
N LYS A 78 -18.92 18.35 -2.57
CA LYS A 78 -19.37 17.23 -3.42
C LYS A 78 -18.75 15.85 -3.18
N VAL A 79 -19.12 15.21 -2.07
CA VAL A 79 -19.42 13.77 -1.98
C VAL A 79 -20.50 13.55 -0.90
N ARG A 80 -21.77 13.34 -1.30
CA ARG A 80 -22.93 13.29 -0.38
C ARG A 80 -22.81 12.22 0.73
N ASP A 81 -22.10 11.13 0.48
CA ASP A 81 -21.91 10.04 1.46
C ASP A 81 -20.87 10.36 2.56
N LEU A 82 -20.04 11.38 2.35
CA LEU A 82 -19.02 11.80 3.32
C LEU A 82 -19.59 12.80 4.32
N ASP A 83 -20.54 13.64 3.90
CA ASP A 83 -21.16 14.65 4.75
C ASP A 83 -21.93 14.03 5.93
N GLU A 84 -22.55 12.85 5.77
CA GLU A 84 -23.27 12.16 6.87
C GLU A 84 -22.37 11.67 8.02
N VAL A 85 -21.08 11.43 7.76
CA VAL A 85 -20.08 10.99 8.75
C VAL A 85 -19.27 12.16 9.32
N ILE A 86 -19.27 13.31 8.61
CA ILE A 86 -18.35 14.45 8.83
C ILE A 86 -18.98 15.60 9.64
N ILE A 87 -20.28 15.53 9.99
CA ILE A 87 -20.93 16.56 10.83
C ILE A 87 -20.41 16.49 12.27
N SER A 88 -19.23 17.06 12.49
CA SER A 88 -18.80 17.84 13.66
C SER A 88 -17.32 18.25 13.52
N SER A 89 -16.91 18.81 12.37
CA SER A 89 -15.59 19.47 12.29
C SER A 89 -15.66 20.94 11.86
N GLN A 90 -16.83 21.49 11.55
CA GLN A 90 -16.90 22.85 10.96
C GLN A 90 -18.04 23.77 11.41
N ARG A 91 -18.81 23.45 12.44
CA ARG A 91 -19.70 24.44 13.07
C ARG A 91 -19.63 24.26 14.59
N ASP A 92 -19.05 25.26 15.24
CA ASP A 92 -18.90 25.43 16.69
C ASP A 92 -17.86 24.54 17.38
N ASP A 93 -16.66 25.11 17.61
CA ASP A 93 -15.93 25.00 18.90
C ASP A 93 -14.62 25.82 18.94
N ASN A 94 -14.61 27.00 18.31
CA ASN A 94 -13.57 28.02 18.57
C ASN A 94 -13.81 28.80 19.90
N GLN A 95 -14.66 28.31 20.82
CA GLN A 95 -14.92 28.97 22.11
C GLN A 95 -14.97 28.06 23.36
N GLN A 96 -14.57 26.79 23.29
CA GLN A 96 -14.38 25.96 24.51
C GLN A 96 -12.95 25.42 24.67
N ILE A 97 -11.97 26.27 24.39
CA ILE A 97 -10.60 26.09 24.90
C ILE A 97 -10.52 26.89 26.21
N ILE A 98 -10.56 26.20 27.37
CA ILE A 98 -9.86 26.55 28.64
C ILE A 98 -10.24 25.63 29.83
N ARG A 99 -11.26 24.77 29.77
CA ARG A 99 -11.58 23.91 30.93
C ARG A 99 -11.83 22.47 30.54
N LEU A 100 -10.77 21.65 30.55
CA LEU A 100 -10.82 20.18 30.79
C LEU A 100 -9.39 19.58 30.87
N SER A 101 -8.43 20.29 31.47
CA SER A 101 -7.07 19.77 31.71
C SER A 101 -6.93 18.98 33.02
N ASN A 102 -8.01 18.70 33.75
CA ASN A 102 -7.93 18.05 35.07
C ASN A 102 -9.04 17.01 35.30
N SER A 103 -9.17 16.01 34.43
CA SER A 103 -9.76 14.72 34.80
C SER A 103 -9.61 13.73 33.65
N LEU A 104 -8.66 12.81 33.75
CA LEU A 104 -8.71 11.44 33.24
C LEU A 104 -7.37 10.76 33.55
N ASN A 105 -7.14 10.48 34.84
CA ASN A 105 -6.20 9.44 35.29
C ASN A 105 -6.83 8.05 35.06
N GLN A 106 -7.25 7.78 33.83
CA GLN A 106 -7.66 6.46 33.39
C GLN A 106 -6.96 6.20 32.06
N SER A 107 -6.01 5.27 32.07
CA SER A 107 -5.44 4.71 30.86
C SER A 107 -6.58 4.26 29.94
N PRO A 108 -6.63 4.69 28.67
CA PRO A 108 -7.70 4.29 27.76
C PRO A 108 -7.76 2.76 27.68
N PRO A 109 -8.96 2.17 27.46
CA PRO A 109 -9.09 0.74 27.28
C PRO A 109 -8.09 0.29 26.20
N LYS A 110 -7.45 -0.87 26.41
CA LYS A 110 -6.46 -1.45 25.49
C LYS A 110 -7.12 -1.80 24.15
N VAL A 111 -7.41 -0.80 23.33
CA VAL A 111 -7.73 -0.96 21.92
C VAL A 111 -6.44 -1.39 21.26
N LYS A 112 -6.42 -2.56 20.62
CA LYS A 112 -5.29 -2.98 19.80
C LYS A 112 -5.15 -2.00 18.64
N SER A 113 -4.32 -0.98 18.81
CA SER A 113 -3.71 -0.19 17.73
C SER A 113 -2.67 -1.01 16.95
N GLU A 114 -2.93 -2.32 16.79
CA GLU A 114 -2.08 -3.21 16.02
C GLU A 114 -2.21 -2.85 14.54
N ILE A 115 -1.04 -2.62 13.94
CA ILE A 115 -0.78 -2.21 12.57
C ILE A 115 -1.83 -2.78 11.61
N VAL A 116 -2.72 -1.93 11.11
CA VAL A 116 -3.53 -2.28 9.95
C VAL A 116 -2.63 -2.13 8.74
N LYS A 117 -2.26 -3.27 8.13
CA LYS A 117 -1.62 -3.29 6.80
C LYS A 117 -2.37 -2.30 5.89
N PRO A 118 -1.72 -1.23 5.39
CA PRO A 118 -2.33 -0.46 4.33
C PRO A 118 -2.38 -1.41 3.13
N ILE A 119 -3.58 -1.80 2.69
CA ILE A 119 -3.72 -2.51 1.40
C ILE A 119 -3.56 -1.43 0.32
N VAL A 120 -2.33 -1.06 0.02
CA VAL A 120 -2.05 -0.07 -1.01
C VAL A 120 -2.09 -0.78 -2.35
N LEU A 121 -3.07 -0.39 -3.15
CA LEU A 121 -3.11 -0.75 -4.56
C LEU A 121 -2.03 0.08 -5.25
N ASP A 122 -0.99 -0.58 -5.78
CA ASP A 122 -0.12 0.06 -6.76
C ASP A 122 -0.98 0.56 -7.92
N LEU A 123 -1.05 1.87 -8.08
CA LEU A 123 -1.63 2.55 -9.23
C LEU A 123 -0.49 3.16 -10.04
N HIS A 124 0.36 2.29 -10.57
CA HIS A 124 1.13 2.62 -11.76
C HIS A 124 0.32 2.18 -12.96
N LEU A 125 -0.55 3.09 -13.40
CA LEU A 125 -1.05 3.28 -14.77
C LEU A 125 -2.10 4.39 -14.66
N GLN A 126 -1.75 5.61 -15.06
CA GLN A 126 -2.75 6.61 -15.43
C GLN A 126 -3.04 6.46 -16.93
N SER A 127 -4.31 6.61 -17.28
CA SER A 127 -4.68 7.29 -18.52
C SER A 127 -5.41 8.57 -18.13
N GLU A 128 -4.92 9.69 -18.65
CA GLU A 128 -5.51 11.01 -18.50
C GLU A 128 -6.93 11.06 -19.12
N GLN A 129 -7.80 11.81 -18.43
CA GLN A 129 -8.95 12.60 -18.91
C GLN A 129 -9.94 11.93 -19.91
N THR A 130 -11.20 11.80 -19.48
CA THR A 130 -12.30 12.74 -19.83
C THR A 130 -13.63 12.25 -19.23
N PHE A 131 -14.48 13.20 -18.84
CA PHE A 131 -15.88 12.92 -18.50
C PHE A 131 -16.62 12.41 -19.73
N GLN A 132 -17.21 11.21 -19.65
CA GLN A 132 -18.44 10.88 -20.38
C GLN A 132 -19.38 10.07 -19.49
N SER A 133 -20.66 10.33 -19.69
CA SER A 133 -21.83 9.88 -18.92
C SER A 133 -21.91 8.37 -18.69
N PHE A 134 -22.39 8.00 -17.51
CA PHE A 134 -22.72 6.62 -17.13
C PHE A 134 -23.77 5.99 -18.07
N PRO A 135 -23.53 4.80 -18.63
CA PRO A 135 -24.59 3.97 -19.16
C PRO A 135 -25.40 3.39 -18.01
N SER A 136 -26.68 3.18 -18.27
CA SER A 136 -27.62 2.65 -17.29
C SER A 136 -27.41 1.13 -17.11
N LYS A 137 -27.96 0.58 -16.02
CA LYS A 137 -27.92 -0.84 -15.61
C LYS A 137 -28.34 -1.86 -16.70
N GLN A 138 -28.88 -1.42 -17.84
CA GLN A 138 -29.33 -2.24 -18.95
C GLN A 138 -28.39 -2.24 -20.18
N ASP A 139 -27.35 -1.40 -20.20
CA ASP A 139 -26.42 -1.30 -21.34
C ASP A 139 -25.23 -2.28 -21.26
N ILE A 140 -25.03 -2.92 -20.09
CA ILE A 140 -23.95 -3.91 -19.87
C ILE A 140 -24.24 -5.23 -20.62
N LEU A 141 -25.48 -5.45 -21.09
CA LEU A 141 -25.95 -6.78 -21.44
C LEU A 141 -26.63 -6.93 -22.82
N ASN A 142 -26.06 -6.35 -23.87
CA ASN A 142 -26.46 -6.69 -25.25
C ASN A 142 -25.25 -7.11 -26.10
N HIS A 143 -25.19 -8.41 -26.39
CA HIS A 143 -24.38 -9.10 -27.40
C HIS A 143 -23.13 -8.37 -27.96
N LEU A 144 -21.99 -8.53 -27.29
CA LEU A 144 -20.66 -8.24 -27.86
C LEU A 144 -19.98 -9.57 -28.24
N ASN A 145 -19.89 -9.82 -29.55
CA ASN A 145 -19.46 -11.10 -30.14
C ASN A 145 -17.95 -11.43 -30.03
N ASN A 146 -17.17 -10.80 -29.13
CA ASN A 146 -15.74 -11.09 -28.99
C ASN A 146 -15.24 -10.86 -27.55
N ILE A 147 -14.45 -11.81 -27.02
CA ILE A 147 -13.80 -11.74 -25.69
C ILE A 147 -13.01 -10.43 -25.55
N ASN A 148 -12.34 -9.97 -26.61
CA ASN A 148 -11.56 -8.74 -26.57
C ASN A 148 -12.40 -7.52 -26.18
N ASN A 149 -13.59 -7.36 -26.75
CA ASN A 149 -14.45 -6.22 -26.45
C ASN A 149 -14.90 -6.24 -24.98
N GLN A 150 -15.19 -7.43 -24.44
CA GLN A 150 -15.53 -7.57 -23.01
C GLN A 150 -14.35 -7.20 -22.11
N LEU A 151 -13.12 -7.60 -22.47
CA LEU A 151 -11.93 -7.22 -21.72
C LEU A 151 -11.65 -5.71 -21.81
N ASP A 152 -11.85 -5.10 -22.97
CA ASP A 152 -11.70 -3.66 -23.18
C ASP A 152 -12.72 -2.88 -22.34
N ASP A 153 -13.98 -3.31 -22.33
CA ASP A 153 -15.04 -2.69 -21.51
C ASP A 153 -14.74 -2.76 -20.01
N ILE A 154 -14.20 -3.89 -19.54
CA ILE A 154 -13.81 -4.07 -18.14
C ILE A 154 -12.65 -3.13 -17.77
N GLU A 155 -11.67 -2.97 -18.67
CA GLU A 155 -10.54 -2.06 -18.45
C GLU A 155 -10.97 -0.59 -18.42
N ILE A 156 -11.89 -0.18 -19.31
CA ILE A 156 -12.46 1.17 -19.32
C ILE A 156 -13.25 1.44 -18.03
N ASN A 157 -14.03 0.46 -17.57
CA ASN A 157 -14.92 0.61 -16.43
C ASN A 157 -14.33 0.16 -15.08
N GLN A 158 -13.01 -0.06 -15.00
CA GLN A 158 -12.34 -0.57 -13.80
C GLN A 158 -12.51 0.33 -12.56
N ASP A 159 -12.76 1.62 -12.75
CA ASP A 159 -12.95 2.60 -11.67
C ASP A 159 -14.38 2.71 -11.16
N THR A 160 -15.33 1.93 -11.70
CA THR A 160 -16.75 1.97 -11.31
C THR A 160 -17.06 1.28 -9.98
N GLY A 161 -16.12 0.50 -9.42
CA GLY A 161 -16.33 -0.23 -8.16
C GLY A 161 -17.17 -1.51 -8.28
N ASN A 162 -17.47 -1.97 -9.51
CA ASN A 162 -18.24 -3.19 -9.79
C ASN A 162 -17.38 -4.47 -9.78
N PHE A 163 -16.41 -4.56 -8.87
CA PHE A 163 -15.37 -5.59 -8.87
C PHE A 163 -15.91 -7.03 -8.87
N MET A 164 -16.95 -7.31 -8.08
CA MET A 164 -17.53 -8.66 -8.02
C MET A 164 -18.16 -9.10 -9.33
N GLU A 165 -18.73 -8.17 -10.10
CA GLU A 165 -19.33 -8.48 -11.38
C GLU A 165 -18.24 -8.70 -12.45
N PHE A 166 -17.20 -7.86 -12.45
CA PHE A 166 -16.03 -8.08 -13.31
C PHE A 166 -15.35 -9.41 -13.02
N ILE A 167 -15.20 -9.80 -11.74
CA ILE A 167 -14.65 -11.11 -11.37
C ILE A 167 -15.50 -12.23 -11.98
N LYS A 168 -16.84 -12.18 -11.86
CA LYS A 168 -17.71 -13.21 -12.46
C LYS A 168 -17.54 -13.30 -13.98
N ILE A 169 -17.58 -12.18 -14.68
CA ILE A 169 -17.42 -12.13 -16.14
C ILE A 169 -16.05 -12.72 -16.53
N LEU A 170 -14.98 -12.28 -15.88
CA LEU A 170 -13.63 -12.76 -16.16
C LEU A 170 -13.44 -14.24 -15.83
N THR A 171 -14.07 -14.76 -14.76
CA THR A 171 -14.03 -16.20 -14.47
C THR A 171 -14.73 -17.03 -15.54
N LYS A 172 -15.81 -16.51 -16.14
CA LYS A 172 -16.49 -17.15 -17.27
C LYS A 172 -15.62 -17.14 -18.51
N ILE A 173 -15.03 -15.99 -18.85
CA ILE A 173 -14.07 -15.84 -19.96
C ILE A 173 -12.89 -16.80 -19.76
N GLN A 174 -12.37 -16.91 -18.55
CA GLN A 174 -11.29 -17.84 -18.22
C GLN A 174 -11.68 -19.29 -18.53
N GLN A 175 -12.87 -19.74 -18.10
CA GLN A 175 -13.35 -21.10 -18.37
C GLN A 175 -13.52 -21.36 -19.88
N GLU A 176 -14.14 -20.43 -20.60
CA GLU A 176 -14.29 -20.51 -22.06
C GLU A 176 -12.93 -20.60 -22.77
N LEU A 177 -11.93 -19.80 -22.34
CA LEU A 177 -10.58 -19.85 -22.89
C LEU A 177 -9.83 -21.14 -22.51
N GLU A 178 -10.01 -21.68 -21.32
CA GLU A 178 -9.39 -22.96 -20.91
C GLU A 178 -9.89 -24.12 -21.78
N GLU A 179 -11.20 -24.18 -22.04
CA GLU A 179 -11.81 -25.20 -22.92
C GLU A 179 -11.30 -25.07 -24.36
N THR A 180 -11.21 -23.86 -24.89
CA THR A 180 -10.68 -23.66 -26.25
C THR A 180 -9.20 -24.02 -26.35
N ILE A 181 -8.36 -23.65 -25.38
CA ILE A 181 -6.92 -23.97 -25.41
C ILE A 181 -6.68 -25.49 -25.30
N GLN A 182 -7.53 -26.23 -24.58
CA GLN A 182 -7.42 -27.69 -24.49
C GLN A 182 -7.84 -28.42 -25.79
N ASN A 183 -8.63 -27.76 -26.64
CA ASN A 183 -9.06 -28.31 -27.92
C ASN A 183 -7.95 -28.16 -28.98
N ASN A 184 -7.20 -29.23 -29.23
CA ASN A 184 -6.05 -29.27 -30.15
C ASN A 184 -6.34 -28.98 -31.64
N ASN A 185 -7.59 -28.75 -32.03
CA ASN A 185 -8.01 -28.57 -33.44
C ASN A 185 -7.98 -27.11 -33.92
N ILE A 186 -7.30 -26.21 -33.20
CA ILE A 186 -7.31 -24.77 -33.46
C ILE A 186 -6.05 -24.34 -34.23
N SER A 187 -6.18 -23.40 -35.16
CA SER A 187 -5.05 -22.83 -35.90
C SER A 187 -4.01 -22.16 -34.98
N ASN A 188 -2.73 -22.21 -35.33
CA ASN A 188 -1.65 -21.62 -34.53
C ASN A 188 -1.88 -20.13 -34.18
N ASN A 189 -2.41 -19.34 -35.13
CA ASN A 189 -2.70 -17.92 -34.88
C ASN A 189 -3.79 -17.71 -33.83
N GLN A 190 -4.80 -18.58 -33.82
CA GLN A 190 -5.89 -18.51 -32.86
C GLN A 190 -5.46 -19.05 -31.48
N GLN A 191 -4.55 -20.02 -31.42
CA GLN A 191 -3.91 -20.42 -30.17
C GLN A 191 -3.12 -19.27 -29.52
N ILE A 192 -2.34 -18.51 -30.30
CA ILE A 192 -1.60 -17.34 -29.80
C ILE A 192 -2.58 -16.26 -29.32
N SER A 193 -3.64 -15.97 -30.09
CA SER A 193 -4.68 -15.02 -29.68
C SER A 193 -5.33 -15.41 -28.36
N ASN A 194 -5.72 -16.67 -28.21
CA ASN A 194 -6.34 -17.18 -26.98
C ASN A 194 -5.37 -17.14 -25.80
N ALA A 195 -4.08 -17.40 -26.01
CA ALA A 195 -3.05 -17.27 -24.99
C ALA A 195 -2.91 -15.82 -24.48
N ILE A 196 -2.88 -14.84 -25.39
CA ILE A 196 -2.83 -13.41 -25.04
C ILE A 196 -4.07 -13.02 -24.23
N GLN A 197 -5.26 -13.42 -24.68
CA GLN A 197 -6.53 -13.18 -23.99
C GLN A 197 -6.56 -13.83 -22.60
N MET A 198 -6.01 -15.04 -22.46
CA MET A 198 -5.92 -15.74 -21.19
C MET A 198 -5.01 -14.99 -20.21
N ILE A 199 -3.82 -14.59 -20.66
CA ILE A 199 -2.88 -13.81 -19.83
C ILE A 199 -3.53 -12.49 -19.38
N ARG A 200 -4.18 -11.77 -20.32
CA ARG A 200 -4.90 -10.52 -20.02
C ARG A 200 -6.00 -10.75 -18.97
N THR A 201 -6.84 -11.78 -19.17
CA THR A 201 -7.91 -12.18 -18.24
C THR A 201 -7.36 -12.48 -16.84
N LEU A 202 -6.30 -13.28 -16.73
CA LEU A 202 -5.70 -13.66 -15.45
C LEU A 202 -5.03 -12.47 -14.74
N CYS A 203 -4.43 -11.54 -15.47
CA CYS A 203 -3.91 -10.28 -14.91
C CYS A 203 -5.03 -9.41 -14.35
N LEU A 204 -6.14 -9.26 -15.07
CA LEU A 204 -7.32 -8.51 -14.59
C LEU A 204 -7.96 -9.17 -13.37
N LEU A 205 -8.13 -10.49 -13.37
CA LEU A 205 -8.60 -11.25 -12.20
C LEU A 205 -7.71 -11.00 -10.99
N THR A 206 -6.39 -11.07 -11.16
CA THR A 206 -5.43 -10.78 -10.10
C THR A 206 -5.63 -9.38 -9.52
N LYS A 207 -5.83 -8.37 -10.38
CA LYS A 207 -6.09 -6.98 -9.96
C LYS A 207 -7.37 -6.86 -9.15
N PHE A 208 -8.47 -7.43 -9.62
CA PHE A 208 -9.76 -7.35 -8.94
C PHE A 208 -9.81 -8.18 -7.65
N TYR A 209 -9.23 -9.39 -7.65
CA TYR A 209 -9.06 -10.19 -6.43
C TYR A 209 -8.24 -9.45 -5.37
N LYS A 210 -7.17 -8.75 -5.77
CA LYS A 210 -6.39 -7.88 -4.87
C LYS A 210 -7.24 -6.74 -4.29
N GLN A 211 -8.12 -6.13 -5.08
CA GLN A 211 -9.01 -5.04 -4.63
C GLN A 211 -10.07 -5.52 -3.62
N VAL A 212 -10.56 -6.75 -3.76
CA VAL A 212 -11.48 -7.37 -2.78
C VAL A 212 -10.75 -8.09 -1.65
N ALA A 213 -9.42 -7.99 -1.59
CA ALA A 213 -8.55 -8.65 -0.61
C ALA A 213 -8.60 -10.20 -0.61
N ASP A 214 -8.98 -10.81 -1.74
CA ASP A 214 -8.91 -12.25 -1.95
C ASP A 214 -7.54 -12.64 -2.53
N PHE A 215 -6.52 -12.57 -1.66
CA PHE A 215 -5.14 -12.86 -2.05
C PHE A 215 -4.91 -14.31 -2.53
N PRO A 216 -5.54 -15.36 -1.94
CA PRO A 216 -5.38 -16.73 -2.43
C PRO A 216 -5.78 -16.92 -3.90
N HIS A 217 -6.91 -16.37 -4.32
CA HIS A 217 -7.34 -16.46 -5.72
C HIS A 217 -6.43 -15.62 -6.64
N ALA A 218 -6.03 -14.42 -6.21
CA ALA A 218 -5.06 -13.61 -6.97
C ALA A 218 -3.73 -14.36 -7.19
N ILE A 219 -3.21 -15.02 -6.15
CA ILE A 219 -1.99 -15.85 -6.23
C ILE A 219 -2.18 -17.01 -7.19
N LYS A 220 -3.35 -17.67 -7.15
CA LYS A 220 -3.70 -18.77 -8.05
C LYS A 220 -3.69 -18.32 -9.52
N SER A 221 -4.30 -17.17 -9.83
CA SER A 221 -4.34 -16.61 -11.19
C SER A 221 -2.93 -16.33 -11.74
N LEU A 222 -2.05 -15.68 -10.98
CA LEU A 222 -0.66 -15.45 -11.44
C LEU A 222 0.17 -16.74 -11.56
N LYS A 223 -0.01 -17.70 -10.64
CA LYS A 223 0.65 -19.01 -10.73
C LYS A 223 0.22 -19.76 -11.98
N GLN A 224 -1.05 -19.64 -12.37
CA GLN A 224 -1.59 -20.26 -13.56
C GLN A 224 -0.91 -19.72 -14.83
N ILE A 225 -0.69 -18.40 -14.91
CA ILE A 225 0.06 -17.80 -16.02
C ILE A 225 1.44 -18.46 -16.15
N LYS A 226 2.21 -18.55 -15.06
CA LYS A 226 3.57 -19.15 -15.06
C LYS A 226 3.58 -20.65 -15.37
N LYS A 227 2.48 -21.35 -15.13
CA LYS A 227 2.34 -22.79 -15.41
C LYS A 227 1.96 -23.05 -16.86
N MET A 228 1.07 -22.22 -17.41
CA MET A 228 0.51 -22.40 -18.76
C MET A 228 1.39 -21.81 -19.86
N PHE A 229 2.16 -20.76 -19.56
CA PHE A 229 2.90 -20.01 -20.56
C PHE A 229 4.37 -19.83 -20.17
N ASP A 230 5.26 -20.08 -21.13
CA ASP A 230 6.65 -19.68 -21.01
C ASP A 230 6.81 -18.25 -21.54
N ILE A 231 6.91 -17.30 -20.60
CA ILE A 231 7.00 -15.87 -20.93
C ILE A 231 8.45 -15.55 -21.26
N SER A 232 8.72 -15.31 -22.54
CA SER A 232 10.02 -14.91 -23.06
C SER A 232 10.38 -13.45 -22.74
N ASP A 233 9.37 -12.57 -22.64
CA ASP A 233 9.57 -11.16 -22.31
C ASP A 233 10.10 -11.01 -20.87
N PRO A 234 11.37 -10.57 -20.69
CA PRO A 234 11.94 -10.39 -19.36
C PRO A 234 11.20 -9.34 -18.52
N TYR A 235 10.55 -8.36 -19.16
CA TYR A 235 9.81 -7.32 -18.47
C TYR A 235 8.54 -7.85 -17.82
N LEU A 236 7.67 -8.47 -18.61
CA LEU A 236 6.44 -9.08 -18.12
C LEU A 236 6.72 -10.17 -17.08
N LYS A 237 7.75 -10.99 -17.31
CA LYS A 237 8.18 -12.05 -16.37
C LYS A 237 8.54 -11.49 -15.00
N GLY A 238 9.36 -10.44 -14.95
CA GLY A 238 9.75 -9.80 -13.70
C GLY A 238 8.58 -9.11 -13.00
N LYS A 239 7.70 -8.44 -13.76
CA LYS A 239 6.49 -7.81 -13.19
C LYS A 239 5.57 -8.83 -12.52
N ILE A 240 5.35 -9.98 -13.15
CA ILE A 240 4.56 -11.06 -12.58
C ILE A 240 5.22 -11.60 -11.31
N GLN A 241 6.55 -11.73 -11.28
CA GLN A 241 7.28 -12.12 -10.06
C GLN A 241 7.08 -11.10 -8.93
N ILE A 242 7.23 -9.81 -9.22
CA ILE A 242 7.03 -8.75 -8.23
C ILE A 242 5.59 -8.78 -7.69
N GLU A 243 4.58 -8.81 -8.57
CA GLU A 243 3.18 -8.87 -8.13
C GLU A 243 2.88 -10.12 -7.29
N LEU A 244 3.46 -11.27 -7.66
CA LEU A 244 3.34 -12.49 -6.88
C LEU A 244 3.95 -12.32 -5.48
N GLY A 245 5.15 -11.70 -5.38
CA GLY A 245 5.81 -11.39 -4.10
C GLY A 245 4.96 -10.48 -3.23
N LYS A 246 4.37 -9.42 -3.80
CA LYS A 246 3.43 -8.52 -3.11
C LYS A 246 2.21 -9.26 -2.58
N LEU A 247 1.61 -10.13 -3.39
CA LEU A 247 0.43 -10.89 -2.96
C LEU A 247 0.76 -11.84 -1.81
N TYR A 248 1.91 -12.52 -1.84
CA TYR A 248 2.34 -13.34 -0.69
C TYR A 248 2.63 -12.51 0.55
N PHE A 249 3.22 -11.32 0.39
CA PHE A 249 3.42 -10.37 1.49
C PHE A 249 2.09 -9.92 2.10
N LEU A 250 1.11 -9.56 1.27
CA LEU A 250 -0.25 -9.21 1.70
C LEU A 250 -0.92 -10.40 2.41
N ASN A 251 -0.77 -11.61 1.85
CA ASN A 251 -1.23 -12.88 2.41
C ASN A 251 -0.41 -13.39 3.63
N GLN A 252 0.50 -12.58 4.20
CA GLN A 252 1.31 -12.92 5.39
C GLN A 252 2.27 -14.11 5.21
N SER A 253 2.47 -14.56 3.97
CA SER A 253 3.40 -15.64 3.65
C SER A 253 4.81 -15.07 3.43
N PHE A 254 5.40 -14.47 4.48
CA PHE A 254 6.62 -13.66 4.37
C PHE A 254 7.82 -14.44 3.83
N ASN A 255 8.00 -15.70 4.22
CA ASN A 255 9.11 -16.53 3.73
C ASN A 255 9.05 -16.72 2.21
N ILE A 256 7.86 -16.99 1.67
CA ILE A 256 7.65 -17.17 0.23
C ILE A 256 7.80 -15.83 -0.49
N ALA A 257 7.26 -14.75 0.07
CA ALA A 257 7.42 -13.41 -0.48
C ALA A 257 8.90 -13.00 -0.58
N GLN A 258 9.68 -13.29 0.46
CA GLN A 258 11.11 -12.99 0.51
C GLN A 258 11.88 -13.74 -0.58
N GLN A 259 11.61 -15.04 -0.76
CA GLN A 259 12.20 -15.84 -1.84
C GLN A 259 11.88 -15.25 -3.21
N ILE A 260 10.61 -14.92 -3.45
CA ILE A 260 10.18 -14.37 -4.75
C ILE A 260 10.80 -12.98 -5.02
N PHE A 261 10.88 -12.11 -4.02
CA PHE A 261 11.53 -10.81 -4.17
C PHE A 261 13.03 -10.96 -4.44
N TYR A 262 13.69 -11.93 -3.81
CA TYR A 262 15.09 -12.25 -4.08
C TYR A 262 15.30 -12.78 -5.51
N ASP A 263 14.46 -13.70 -5.97
CA ASP A 263 14.49 -14.20 -7.34
C ASP A 263 14.26 -13.08 -8.37
N ALA A 264 13.32 -12.17 -8.08
CA ALA A 264 13.06 -11.01 -8.90
C ALA A 264 14.26 -10.05 -8.91
N LEU A 265 14.88 -9.79 -7.76
CA LEU A 265 16.07 -8.95 -7.65
C LEU A 265 17.20 -9.49 -8.53
N LEU A 266 17.50 -10.78 -8.43
CA LEU A 266 18.51 -11.44 -9.26
C LEU A 266 18.19 -11.34 -10.76
N HIS A 267 16.91 -11.45 -11.13
CA HIS A 267 16.47 -11.30 -12.52
C HIS A 267 16.76 -9.90 -13.05
N TYR A 268 16.38 -8.85 -12.30
CA TYR A 268 16.59 -7.46 -12.76
C TYR A 268 18.04 -6.99 -12.66
N GLU A 269 18.84 -7.52 -11.73
CA GLU A 269 20.27 -7.28 -11.69
C GLU A 269 20.97 -7.84 -12.94
N ARG A 270 20.57 -9.02 -13.43
CA ARG A 270 21.10 -9.56 -14.70
C ARG A 270 20.78 -8.65 -15.89
N LEU A 271 19.64 -7.98 -15.85
CA LEU A 271 19.19 -7.02 -16.87
C LEU A 271 19.74 -5.61 -16.65
N GLN A 272 20.34 -5.33 -15.49
CA GLN A 272 20.81 -4.00 -15.07
C GLN A 272 19.70 -2.93 -15.06
N TRP A 273 18.48 -3.33 -14.72
CA TRP A 273 17.33 -2.42 -14.70
C TRP A 273 17.19 -1.71 -13.36
N LYS A 274 17.82 -0.53 -13.27
CA LYS A 274 17.94 0.25 -12.03
C LYS A 274 16.60 0.58 -11.36
N SER A 275 15.58 0.93 -12.14
CA SER A 275 14.24 1.28 -11.62
C SER A 275 13.57 0.12 -10.91
N GLU A 276 13.58 -1.06 -11.54
CA GLU A 276 12.97 -2.27 -11.00
C GLU A 276 13.77 -2.83 -9.81
N ILE A 277 15.10 -2.70 -9.83
CA ILE A 277 15.96 -3.02 -8.68
C ILE A 277 15.57 -2.15 -7.49
N ALA A 278 15.53 -0.82 -7.65
CA ALA A 278 15.16 0.09 -6.58
C ALA A 278 13.75 -0.22 -6.04
N TYR A 279 12.79 -0.48 -6.93
CA TYR A 279 11.44 -0.83 -6.56
C TYR A 279 11.35 -2.11 -5.73
N ILE A 280 12.10 -3.16 -6.09
CA ILE A 280 12.15 -4.40 -5.30
C ILE A 280 12.80 -4.17 -3.95
N LEU A 281 13.87 -3.38 -3.88
CA LEU A 281 14.51 -3.03 -2.61
C LEU A 281 13.53 -2.36 -1.64
N LEU A 282 12.61 -1.51 -2.13
CA LEU A 282 11.54 -0.94 -1.31
C LEU A 282 10.59 -1.99 -0.76
N TRP A 283 10.17 -2.98 -1.57
CA TRP A 283 9.32 -4.07 -1.11
C TRP A 283 10.02 -5.01 -0.12
N MET A 284 11.30 -5.30 -0.35
CA MET A 284 12.12 -6.05 0.59
C MET A 284 12.34 -5.28 1.89
N ALA A 285 12.45 -3.95 1.83
CA ALA A 285 12.51 -3.11 3.02
C ALA A 285 11.20 -3.17 3.82
N LYS A 286 10.04 -3.07 3.15
CA LYS A 286 8.74 -3.29 3.79
C LYS A 286 8.72 -4.66 4.47
N LEU A 287 9.06 -5.73 3.74
CA LEU A 287 9.11 -7.08 4.31
C LEU A 287 9.99 -7.16 5.57
N ASN A 288 11.21 -6.62 5.50
CA ASN A 288 12.13 -6.63 6.64
C ASN A 288 11.64 -5.80 7.83
N ALA A 289 11.00 -4.66 7.59
CA ALA A 289 10.43 -3.85 8.67
C ALA A 289 9.34 -4.65 9.41
N TRP A 290 8.47 -5.34 8.67
CA TRP A 290 7.41 -6.17 9.21
C TRP A 290 7.91 -7.44 9.93
N THR A 291 9.07 -7.97 9.54
CA THR A 291 9.75 -9.08 10.25
C THR A 291 10.68 -8.60 11.37
N LYS A 292 10.64 -7.30 11.73
CA LYS A 292 11.44 -6.64 12.79
C LYS A 292 12.94 -6.51 12.50
N ASN A 293 13.37 -6.67 11.25
CA ASN A 293 14.73 -6.41 10.78
C ASN A 293 14.89 -4.95 10.32
N LEU A 294 14.72 -4.00 11.25
CA LEU A 294 14.62 -2.56 10.95
C LEU A 294 15.91 -1.97 10.35
N GLU A 295 17.09 -2.43 10.80
CA GLU A 295 18.37 -1.96 10.28
C GLU A 295 18.56 -2.33 8.79
N SER A 296 18.28 -3.59 8.45
CA SER A 296 18.31 -4.05 7.06
C SER A 296 17.26 -3.34 6.21
N ALA A 297 16.07 -3.11 6.74
CA ALA A 297 15.02 -2.35 6.06
C ALA A 297 15.49 -0.93 5.70
N LYS A 298 16.03 -0.18 6.66
CA LYS A 298 16.55 1.18 6.42
C LYS A 298 17.66 1.19 5.37
N LYS A 299 18.62 0.27 5.46
CA LYS A 299 19.70 0.14 4.46
C LYS A 299 19.14 -0.09 3.05
N MET A 300 18.17 -0.98 2.90
CA MET A 300 17.52 -1.25 1.60
C MET A 300 16.83 -0.01 1.04
N VAL A 301 16.12 0.77 1.88
CA VAL A 301 15.47 2.00 1.39
C VAL A 301 16.49 3.05 1.00
N TYR A 302 17.53 3.30 1.80
CA TYR A 302 18.58 4.24 1.40
C TYR A 302 19.30 3.78 0.13
N GLY A 303 19.47 2.47 -0.04
CA GLY A 303 19.96 1.88 -1.27
C GLY A 303 19.06 2.17 -2.47
N ALA A 304 17.75 1.94 -2.34
CA ALA A 304 16.78 2.28 -3.37
C ALA A 304 16.82 3.79 -3.72
N ILE A 305 16.82 4.68 -2.72
CA ILE A 305 16.91 6.13 -2.94
C ILE A 305 18.20 6.51 -3.67
N SER A 306 19.32 5.90 -3.32
CA SER A 306 20.60 6.17 -3.98
C SER A 306 20.55 5.82 -5.47
N ILE A 307 19.96 4.68 -5.82
CA ILE A 307 19.76 4.25 -7.21
C ILE A 307 18.84 5.22 -7.95
N LEU A 308 17.68 5.54 -7.36
CA LEU A 308 16.68 6.43 -7.98
C LEU A 308 17.27 7.81 -8.29
N LYS A 309 18.05 8.37 -7.35
CA LYS A 309 18.68 9.69 -7.51
C LYS A 309 19.80 9.74 -8.58
N GLU A 310 20.26 8.61 -9.10
CA GLU A 310 21.24 8.61 -10.20
C GLU A 310 20.63 9.11 -11.52
N TYR A 311 19.32 8.94 -11.71
CA TYR A 311 18.66 9.22 -12.99
C TYR A 311 17.29 9.91 -12.88
N LEU A 312 16.76 10.12 -11.66
CA LEU A 312 15.51 10.84 -11.43
C LEU A 312 15.75 12.16 -10.70
N PRO A 313 14.93 13.19 -10.97
CA PRO A 313 14.94 14.41 -10.18
C PRO A 313 14.44 14.15 -8.75
N ASP A 314 14.87 14.99 -7.80
CA ASP A 314 14.56 14.84 -6.36
C ASP A 314 13.05 14.88 -6.03
N ASP A 315 12.22 15.42 -6.91
CA ASP A 315 10.77 15.50 -6.81
C ASP A 315 10.04 14.45 -7.66
N ASP A 316 10.74 13.39 -8.08
CA ASP A 316 10.08 12.25 -8.72
C ASP A 316 9.21 11.45 -7.75
N GLU A 317 8.10 10.90 -8.27
CA GLU A 317 7.17 10.10 -7.47
C GLU A 317 7.81 8.82 -6.91
N GLN A 318 8.74 8.18 -7.61
CA GLN A 318 9.43 6.99 -7.09
C GLN A 318 10.26 7.32 -5.84
N ILE A 319 10.82 8.53 -5.77
CA ILE A 319 11.51 9.01 -4.57
C ILE A 319 10.49 9.27 -3.44
N ALA A 320 9.30 9.80 -3.78
CA ALA A 320 8.22 9.93 -2.81
C ALA A 320 7.79 8.57 -2.23
N GLU A 321 7.68 7.53 -3.06
CA GLU A 321 7.40 6.16 -2.59
C GLU A 321 8.49 5.65 -1.65
N ALA A 322 9.77 5.92 -1.96
CA ALA A 322 10.87 5.55 -1.07
C ALA A 322 10.79 6.27 0.29
N TYR A 323 10.40 7.55 0.32
CA TYR A 323 10.16 8.27 1.58
C TYR A 323 8.97 7.70 2.35
N ILE A 324 7.91 7.22 1.68
CA ILE A 324 6.80 6.54 2.34
C ILE A 324 7.31 5.28 3.05
N VAL A 325 8.16 4.48 2.40
CA VAL A 325 8.74 3.27 3.02
C VAL A 325 9.66 3.62 4.20
N LEU A 326 10.46 4.69 4.12
CA LEU A 326 11.22 5.17 5.29
C LEU A 326 10.29 5.60 6.43
N GLY A 327 9.19 6.29 6.10
CA GLY A 327 8.16 6.68 7.05
C GLY A 327 7.56 5.47 7.75
N GLU A 328 7.17 4.44 6.98
CA GLU A 328 6.65 3.17 7.49
C GLU A 328 7.67 2.44 8.39
N CYS A 329 8.93 2.36 7.97
CA CYS A 329 10.00 1.75 8.77
C CYS A 329 10.16 2.46 10.13
N ASN A 330 10.14 3.79 10.15
CA ASN A 330 10.24 4.56 11.39
C ASN A 330 8.98 4.48 12.24
N TYR A 331 7.80 4.39 11.62
CA TYR A 331 6.53 4.13 12.31
C TYR A 331 6.57 2.77 13.03
N ILE A 332 7.01 1.71 12.35
CA ILE A 332 7.17 0.36 12.96
C ILE A 332 8.22 0.39 14.09
N ALA A 333 9.28 1.17 13.91
CA ALA A 333 10.29 1.42 14.95
C ALA A 333 9.78 2.29 16.12
N LYS A 334 8.56 2.82 16.05
CA LYS A 334 7.96 3.77 17.00
C LYS A 334 8.71 5.12 17.09
N ASN A 335 9.46 5.47 16.06
CA ASN A 335 10.11 6.77 15.90
C ASN A 335 9.18 7.74 15.16
N SER A 336 8.16 8.24 15.86
CA SER A 336 7.09 9.06 15.27
C SER A 336 7.57 10.35 14.60
N GLU A 337 8.55 11.04 15.20
CA GLU A 337 9.10 12.30 14.64
C GLU A 337 9.73 12.08 13.26
N GLN A 338 10.63 11.09 13.14
CA GLN A 338 11.28 10.73 11.88
C GLN A 338 10.27 10.20 10.86
N ALA A 339 9.27 9.42 11.31
CA ALA A 339 8.21 8.93 10.43
C ALA A 339 7.43 10.09 9.81
N LEU A 340 6.97 11.06 10.61
CA LEU A 340 6.28 12.25 10.12
C LEU A 340 7.14 13.07 9.18
N GLU A 341 8.44 13.24 9.47
CA GLU A 341 9.35 13.99 8.60
C GLU A 341 9.39 13.41 7.18
N PHE A 342 9.61 12.10 7.05
CA PHE A 342 9.66 11.45 5.74
C PHE A 342 8.30 11.41 5.04
N LEU A 343 7.21 11.15 5.77
CA LEU A 343 5.87 11.11 5.20
C LEU A 343 5.43 12.50 4.69
N MET A 344 5.78 13.58 5.40
CA MET A 344 5.52 14.95 4.95
C MET A 344 6.32 15.32 3.69
N LYS A 345 7.57 14.86 3.58
CA LYS A 345 8.35 14.99 2.34
C LYS A 345 7.63 14.30 1.18
N ALA A 346 7.13 13.08 1.36
CA ALA A 346 6.38 12.36 0.35
C ALA A 346 5.09 13.09 -0.08
N ILE A 347 4.31 13.61 0.88
CA ILE A 347 3.10 14.42 0.60
C ILE A 347 3.46 15.63 -0.26
N SER A 348 4.55 16.33 0.07
CA SER A 348 4.96 17.53 -0.68
C SER A 348 5.30 17.22 -2.15
N ILE A 349 5.97 16.10 -2.40
CA ILE A 349 6.33 15.65 -3.76
C ILE A 349 5.06 15.24 -4.52
N LYS A 350 4.20 14.41 -3.90
CA LYS A 350 2.94 14.00 -4.53
C LYS A 350 2.03 15.19 -4.85
N PHE A 351 2.01 16.22 -4.00
CA PHE A 351 1.20 17.42 -4.26
C PHE A 351 1.70 18.19 -5.48
N LYS A 352 3.02 18.36 -5.63
CA LYS A 352 3.60 18.98 -6.83
C LYS A 352 3.22 18.24 -8.12
N LYS A 353 3.17 16.90 -8.07
CA LYS A 353 2.82 16.07 -9.23
C LYS A 353 1.34 16.12 -9.58
N TYR A 354 0.46 15.93 -8.61
CA TYR A 354 -0.98 15.76 -8.85
C TYR A 354 -1.76 17.07 -8.78
N ASN A 355 -1.20 18.12 -8.18
CA ASN A 355 -1.85 19.40 -7.93
C ASN A 355 -3.22 19.29 -7.23
N THR A 356 -3.42 18.21 -6.45
CA THR A 356 -4.63 17.96 -5.67
C THR A 356 -4.33 17.04 -4.50
N TYR A 357 -4.99 17.26 -3.37
CA TYR A 357 -4.88 16.43 -2.17
C TYR A 357 -5.86 15.24 -2.17
N LYS A 358 -6.80 15.18 -3.14
CA LYS A 358 -7.83 14.13 -3.23
C LYS A 358 -7.44 12.98 -4.18
N HIS A 359 -6.18 12.93 -4.62
CA HIS A 359 -5.71 11.84 -5.49
C HIS A 359 -5.51 10.56 -4.67
N ILE A 360 -5.87 9.41 -5.28
CA ILE A 360 -5.76 8.07 -4.68
C ILE A 360 -4.31 7.73 -4.27
N SER A 361 -3.30 8.32 -4.91
CA SER A 361 -1.88 8.15 -4.56
C SER A 361 -1.52 8.68 -3.17
N PHE A 362 -2.36 9.49 -2.52
CA PHE A 362 -2.14 9.95 -1.15
C PHE A 362 -2.62 8.98 -0.07
N LEU A 363 -3.36 7.92 -0.44
CA LEU A 363 -3.99 7.02 0.52
C LEU A 363 -3.01 6.41 1.51
N GLU A 364 -1.91 5.85 1.02
CA GLU A 364 -0.90 5.20 1.88
C GLU A 364 -0.29 6.20 2.85
N VAL A 365 0.16 7.35 2.32
CA VAL A 365 0.86 8.35 3.12
C VAL A 365 -0.06 8.98 4.17
N TYR A 366 -1.30 9.30 3.83
CA TYR A 366 -2.27 9.82 4.80
C TYR A 366 -2.64 8.80 5.86
N ASN A 367 -2.83 7.53 5.48
CA ASN A 367 -3.08 6.48 6.47
C ASN A 367 -1.89 6.32 7.42
N LEU A 368 -0.65 6.31 6.92
CA LEU A 368 0.55 6.21 7.76
C LEU A 368 0.74 7.44 8.64
N VAL A 369 0.47 8.65 8.15
CA VAL A 369 0.52 9.87 8.97
C VAL A 369 -0.53 9.81 10.08
N GLY A 370 -1.77 9.42 9.75
CA GLY A 370 -2.85 9.25 10.72
C GLY A 370 -2.49 8.22 11.81
N LEU A 371 -1.91 7.08 11.42
CA LEU A 371 -1.41 6.07 12.35
C LEU A 371 -0.24 6.59 13.19
N THR A 372 0.64 7.40 12.63
CA THR A 372 1.82 7.95 13.33
C THR A 372 1.42 8.98 14.38
N TYR A 373 0.45 9.84 14.10
CA TYR A 373 -0.18 10.69 15.12
C TYR A 373 -1.00 9.89 16.14
N GLY A 374 -1.36 8.64 15.86
CA GLY A 374 -1.90 7.73 16.88
C GLY A 374 -0.85 7.28 17.92
N LEU A 375 0.46 7.34 17.58
CA LEU A 375 1.54 6.95 18.50
C LEU A 375 1.91 8.07 19.48
N VAL A 376 1.82 9.33 19.04
CA VAL A 376 2.00 10.52 19.87
C VAL A 376 0.60 11.07 20.06
N PRO A 377 -0.08 10.92 21.21
CA PRO A 377 -1.54 10.98 21.41
C PRO A 377 -2.24 12.30 20.99
N ASP A 378 -2.07 12.68 19.73
CA ASP A 378 -2.61 13.83 19.01
C ASP A 378 -3.74 13.29 18.14
N ILE A 379 -4.84 13.04 18.84
CA ILE A 379 -6.03 12.39 18.31
C ILE A 379 -6.66 13.25 17.20
N GLN A 380 -6.53 14.59 17.28
CA GLN A 380 -7.07 15.52 16.29
C GLN A 380 -6.33 15.43 14.96
N GLN A 381 -4.99 15.43 14.96
CA GLN A 381 -4.22 15.26 13.73
C GLN A 381 -4.43 13.87 13.13
N SER A 382 -4.47 12.83 13.96
CA SER A 382 -4.77 11.47 13.51
C SER A 382 -6.11 11.40 12.75
N LEU A 383 -7.18 11.96 13.32
CA LEU A 383 -8.49 12.03 12.69
C LEU A 383 -8.45 12.79 11.36
N SER A 384 -7.80 13.96 11.33
CA SER A 384 -7.72 14.82 10.14
C SER A 384 -7.13 14.07 8.94
N TYR A 385 -6.02 13.36 9.14
CA TYR A 385 -5.37 12.61 8.08
C TYR A 385 -6.16 11.37 7.63
N PHE A 386 -6.86 10.68 8.53
CA PHE A 386 -7.77 9.61 8.10
C PHE A 386 -8.94 10.13 7.30
N ILE A 387 -9.50 11.30 7.63
CA ILE A 387 -10.54 11.96 6.83
C ILE A 387 -10.00 12.33 5.45
N GLN A 388 -8.78 12.86 5.35
CA GLN A 388 -8.14 13.13 4.06
C GLN A 388 -7.95 11.85 3.23
N ALA A 389 -7.51 10.74 3.85
CA ALA A 389 -7.45 9.44 3.17
C ALA A 389 -8.83 9.00 2.66
N LEU A 390 -9.88 9.23 3.44
CA LEU A 390 -11.24 8.87 3.05
C LEU A 390 -11.73 9.67 1.82
N GLN A 391 -11.31 10.94 1.70
CA GLN A 391 -11.63 11.82 0.56
C GLN A 391 -10.93 11.42 -0.75
N CYS A 392 -9.87 10.60 -0.69
CA CYS A 392 -9.18 10.10 -1.89
C CYS A 392 -9.96 9.00 -2.63
N PHE A 393 -10.94 8.36 -1.98
CA PHE A 393 -11.72 7.27 -2.60
C PHE A 393 -12.89 7.81 -3.43
N LYS A 394 -13.00 7.31 -4.67
CA LYS A 394 -14.14 7.56 -5.56
C LYS A 394 -15.26 6.52 -5.44
N TYR A 395 -14.97 5.36 -4.86
CA TYR A 395 -15.88 4.22 -4.75
C TYR A 395 -15.66 3.45 -3.44
N ASN A 396 -16.60 2.56 -3.11
CA ASN A 396 -16.47 1.65 -1.97
C ASN A 396 -15.53 0.49 -2.31
N CYS A 397 -14.54 0.26 -1.45
CA CYS A 397 -13.61 -0.86 -1.50
C CYS A 397 -13.16 -1.24 -0.08
N VAL A 398 -12.48 -2.38 0.05
CA VAL A 398 -12.01 -2.91 1.34
C VAL A 398 -11.12 -1.89 2.07
N GLN A 399 -10.27 -1.17 1.35
CA GLN A 399 -9.40 -0.12 1.90
C GLN A 399 -10.20 1.03 2.52
N ARG A 400 -11.26 1.49 1.84
CA ARG A 400 -12.13 2.56 2.34
C ARG A 400 -12.75 2.17 3.69
N ALA A 401 -13.20 0.93 3.80
CA ALA A 401 -13.73 0.39 5.06
C ALA A 401 -12.67 0.26 6.16
N GLN A 402 -11.39 0.00 5.82
CA GLN A 402 -10.30 0.02 6.79
C GLN A 402 -10.09 1.43 7.37
N ILE A 403 -10.09 2.47 6.51
CA ILE A 403 -9.98 3.86 6.95
C ILE A 403 -11.18 4.26 7.82
N LEU A 404 -12.40 3.89 7.44
CA LEU A 404 -13.60 4.11 8.26
C LEU A 404 -13.50 3.44 9.64
N ASN A 405 -12.98 2.22 9.70
CA ASN A 405 -12.73 1.54 10.97
C ASN A 405 -11.66 2.26 11.83
N ASN A 406 -10.61 2.81 11.22
CA ASN A 406 -9.62 3.63 11.95
C ASN A 406 -10.26 4.89 12.50
N ILE A 407 -11.07 5.59 11.70
CA ILE A 407 -11.83 6.78 12.14
C ILE A 407 -12.77 6.42 13.29
N ALA A 408 -13.45 5.28 13.23
CA ALA A 408 -14.32 4.83 14.31
C ALA A 408 -13.59 4.64 15.64
N VAL A 409 -12.40 4.02 15.60
CA VAL A 409 -11.54 3.85 16.79
C VAL A 409 -11.12 5.21 17.36
N ILE A 410 -10.81 6.17 16.49
CA ILE A 410 -10.46 7.52 16.91
C ILE A 410 -11.66 8.21 17.58
N TYR A 411 -12.85 8.18 16.98
CA TYR A 411 -14.05 8.73 17.61
C TYR A 411 -14.39 8.07 18.95
N GLN A 412 -14.19 6.76 19.06
CA GLN A 412 -14.34 6.05 20.33
C GLN A 412 -13.38 6.57 21.39
N SER A 413 -12.10 6.80 21.03
CA SER A 413 -11.11 7.36 21.96
C SER A 413 -11.44 8.79 22.42
N MET A 414 -12.20 9.53 21.61
CA MET A 414 -12.73 10.86 21.94
C MET A 414 -14.04 10.81 22.76
N GLY A 415 -14.61 9.62 22.99
CA GLY A 415 -15.94 9.47 23.61
C GLY A 415 -17.12 9.77 22.70
N ASN A 416 -16.88 10.03 21.40
CA ASN A 416 -17.94 10.26 20.42
C ASN A 416 -18.48 8.93 19.87
N ILE A 417 -19.32 8.28 20.68
CA ILE A 417 -19.89 6.96 20.37
C ILE A 417 -20.79 6.99 19.12
N GLU A 418 -21.55 8.07 18.91
CA GLU A 418 -22.46 8.20 17.78
C GLU A 418 -21.71 8.15 16.44
N ASN A 419 -20.67 8.98 16.28
CA ASN A 419 -19.89 9.00 15.04
C ASN A 419 -19.05 7.71 14.88
N ALA A 420 -18.58 7.11 15.99
CA ALA A 420 -17.93 5.81 15.95
C ALA A 420 -18.85 4.71 15.38
N GLN A 421 -20.11 4.65 15.84
CA GLN A 421 -21.11 3.68 15.36
C GLN A 421 -21.48 3.90 13.89
N LYS A 422 -21.61 5.16 13.44
CA LYS A 422 -21.84 5.48 12.01
C LYS A 422 -20.71 4.95 11.13
N CYS A 423 -19.46 5.25 11.50
CA CYS A 423 -18.28 4.77 10.79
C CYS A 423 -18.20 3.24 10.74
N GLN A 424 -18.44 2.56 11.86
CA GLN A 424 -18.43 1.09 11.91
C GLN A 424 -19.56 0.48 11.07
N SER A 425 -20.75 1.05 11.12
CA SER A 425 -21.89 0.57 10.31
C SER A 425 -21.58 0.67 8.82
N LYS A 426 -21.00 1.78 8.38
CA LYS A 426 -20.57 1.95 6.98
C LYS A 426 -19.42 1.02 6.60
N ALA A 427 -18.43 0.84 7.48
CA ALA A 427 -17.36 -0.13 7.26
C ALA A 427 -17.91 -1.57 7.13
N LYS A 428 -18.89 -1.93 7.97
CA LYS A 428 -19.56 -3.24 7.96
C LYS A 428 -20.32 -3.48 6.67
N GLU A 429 -21.08 -2.48 6.20
CA GLU A 429 -21.81 -2.54 4.94
C GLU A 429 -20.86 -2.82 3.76
N ILE A 430 -19.74 -2.09 3.70
CA ILE A 430 -18.73 -2.28 2.66
C ILE A 430 -18.07 -3.65 2.77
N TYR A 431 -17.62 -4.07 3.96
CA TYR A 431 -17.02 -5.38 4.15
C TYR A 431 -17.97 -6.52 3.80
N ALA A 432 -19.24 -6.46 4.20
CA ALA A 432 -20.23 -7.47 3.88
C ALA A 432 -20.47 -7.63 2.36
N LYS A 433 -20.22 -6.58 1.57
CA LYS A 433 -20.31 -6.63 0.10
C LYS A 433 -19.13 -7.34 -0.56
N PHE A 434 -17.93 -7.21 -0.01
CA PHE A 434 -16.68 -7.64 -0.68
C PHE A 434 -15.98 -8.82 -0.01
N LEU A 435 -16.25 -9.07 1.27
CA LEU A 435 -15.53 -10.04 2.08
C LEU A 435 -16.48 -11.12 2.62
N PRO A 436 -16.02 -12.38 2.73
CA PRO A 436 -16.70 -13.40 3.50
C PRO A 436 -16.87 -12.97 4.97
N THR A 437 -17.91 -13.50 5.62
CA THR A 437 -18.24 -13.18 7.02
C THR A 437 -17.11 -13.46 8.02
N TYR A 438 -16.24 -14.42 7.72
CA TYR A 438 -15.10 -14.85 8.56
C TYR A 438 -13.76 -14.22 8.14
N HIS A 439 -13.78 -13.14 7.34
CA HIS A 439 -12.54 -12.47 6.96
C HIS A 439 -11.95 -11.70 8.16
N CYS A 440 -10.62 -11.71 8.32
CA CYS A 440 -9.93 -11.09 9.46
C CYS A 440 -10.24 -9.60 9.66
N GLN A 441 -10.52 -8.87 8.57
CA GLN A 441 -10.94 -7.46 8.63
C GLN A 441 -12.35 -7.31 9.25
N MET A 442 -13.25 -8.26 8.98
CA MET A 442 -14.59 -8.32 9.57
C MET A 442 -14.49 -8.67 11.06
N GLU A 443 -13.64 -9.63 11.43
CA GLU A 443 -13.38 -9.97 12.84
C GLU A 443 -12.85 -8.79 13.63
N ARG A 444 -11.90 -8.03 13.05
CA ARG A 444 -11.37 -6.83 13.71
C ARG A 444 -12.42 -5.73 13.85
N LEU A 445 -13.24 -5.52 12.82
CA LEU A 445 -14.34 -4.56 12.89
C LEU A 445 -15.29 -4.92 14.05
N LEU A 446 -15.65 -6.21 14.17
CA LEU A 446 -16.49 -6.71 15.27
C LEU A 446 -15.82 -6.53 16.63
N LEU A 447 -14.52 -6.80 16.75
CA LEU A 447 -13.76 -6.57 17.97
C LEU A 447 -13.82 -5.09 18.39
N ASN A 448 -13.57 -4.17 17.46
CA ASN A 448 -13.66 -2.73 17.72
C ASN A 448 -15.10 -2.28 18.06
N GLN A 449 -16.11 -2.97 17.52
CA GLN A 449 -17.51 -2.72 17.84
C GLN A 449 -17.88 -3.16 19.25
N THR A 450 -17.41 -4.31 19.72
CA THR A 450 -17.69 -4.78 21.10
C THR A 450 -17.16 -3.86 22.19
N CYS A 451 -16.13 -3.08 21.89
CA CYS A 451 -15.62 -2.04 22.79
C CYS A 451 -16.55 -0.80 22.90
N LEU A 452 -17.60 -0.67 22.06
CA LEU A 452 -18.58 0.42 22.11
C LEU A 452 -19.80 0.12 22.99
N SER A 453 -20.06 -1.15 23.28
CA SER A 453 -21.17 -1.56 24.15
C SER A 453 -20.75 -1.46 25.62
N PRO A 454 -21.43 -0.67 26.46
CA PRO A 454 -21.17 -0.68 27.90
C PRO A 454 -21.45 -2.08 28.46
N GLN A 455 -20.53 -2.59 29.29
CA GLN A 455 -20.72 -3.82 30.08
C GLN A 455 -21.76 -3.62 31.18
#